data_AF-J6EFX5-F1
#
_entry.id   AF-J6EFX5-F1
#
_cell.length_a   1.000
_cell.length_b   1.000
_cell.length_c   1.000
_cell.angle_alpha   90.00
_cell.angle_beta   90.00
_cell.angle_gamma   90.00
#
_symmetry.space_group_name_H-M   'P 1'
#
loop_
_entity.id
_entity.type
_entity.pdbx_description
1 polymer ?
#
loop_
_entity_poly.entity_id
_entity_poly.type
_entity_poly.pdbx_seq_one_letter_code
_entity_poly.pdbx_strand_id
1 'polypeptide(L)'
;MNDYSALEHHTPNRDELRRRKGYKKGLQLSILLLGEKGSGKSTFLNNLCGKHISLSDDDDDEVAKNAAIKKGNAIQDTNAEYKTAHLSPGLRIVTKRVYLNDELGVPITLDIILFPGCGDNVDNSQSSVEIKRYLDQQFENVLKEEVRIKRNTRDTDGRPHVCLYFLKSTPRGVKKFDVELMKTICDKVNLIPIIPKADGLTEAELALHKDIVRQEILQNDIHVFDFKSDNLGETLALYDMDVDSNPGKSKYSRDTKIKDISPFAIICSNAIRTTAENSVEHIREYEWGSLIVEDQTTSDFIYLKAILLGSHLQELKDVTNNVLYENYRAEILTEKKIHCDIPNYSYMDEGSRESISNVSTRRSSSSRTLGNLDLNDENAYKIYKEIDEKNKIIEDYQKKIDSLERMLTGPDKSKA
;
A
#
# COMPACT_ATOMS: atom_id res chain seq x y z
N MET A 1 -27.94 -29.06 -47.82
CA MET A 1 -26.53 -28.62 -47.84
C MET A 1 -26.26 -28.04 -46.46
N ASN A 2 -25.52 -28.79 -45.64
CA ASN A 2 -25.12 -28.38 -44.30
C ASN A 2 -23.79 -27.64 -44.44
N ASP A 3 -23.78 -26.34 -44.20
CA ASP A 3 -22.54 -25.58 -44.06
C ASP A 3 -22.07 -25.67 -42.60
N TYR A 4 -21.02 -26.47 -42.42
CA TYR A 4 -20.18 -26.45 -41.22
C TYR A 4 -19.17 -25.31 -41.37
N SER A 5 -19.36 -24.20 -40.65
CA SER A 5 -18.29 -23.25 -40.36
C SER A 5 -17.86 -23.44 -38.90
N ALA A 6 -16.65 -23.96 -38.72
CA ALA A 6 -16.03 -24.22 -37.42
C ALA A 6 -15.88 -22.92 -36.60
N LEU A 7 -16.38 -22.94 -35.36
CA LEU A 7 -16.03 -21.95 -34.34
C LEU A 7 -14.58 -22.17 -33.94
N GLU A 8 -13.71 -21.23 -34.30
CA GLU A 8 -12.35 -21.17 -33.77
C GLU A 8 -12.42 -20.99 -32.25
N HIS A 9 -11.99 -22.02 -31.52
CA HIS A 9 -11.78 -21.93 -30.09
C HIS A 9 -10.59 -21.00 -29.82
N HIS A 10 -10.87 -19.72 -29.62
CA HIS A 10 -9.91 -18.78 -29.07
C HIS A 10 -9.54 -19.26 -27.65
N THR A 11 -8.35 -19.83 -27.50
CA THR A 11 -7.82 -20.22 -26.20
C THR A 11 -7.59 -18.94 -25.40
N PRO A 12 -8.28 -18.74 -24.26
CA PRO A 12 -8.13 -17.51 -23.50
C PRO A 12 -6.70 -17.39 -23.00
N ASN A 13 -6.10 -16.21 -23.22
CA ASN A 13 -4.74 -15.89 -22.83
C ASN A 13 -4.54 -16.16 -21.32
N ARG A 14 -3.35 -16.63 -20.90
CA ARG A 14 -3.05 -16.94 -19.49
C ARG A 14 -3.30 -15.74 -18.56
N ASP A 15 -3.12 -14.53 -19.06
CA ASP A 15 -3.40 -13.29 -18.30
C ASP A 15 -4.90 -13.02 -18.14
N GLU A 16 -5.72 -13.42 -19.10
CA GLU A 16 -7.18 -13.39 -19.00
C GLU A 16 -7.69 -14.43 -18.00
N LEU A 17 -7.09 -15.62 -17.98
CA LEU A 17 -7.44 -16.67 -17.02
C LEU A 17 -6.97 -16.32 -15.59
N ARG A 18 -5.85 -15.61 -15.45
CA ARG A 18 -5.33 -15.10 -14.18
C ARG A 18 -6.22 -13.97 -13.65
N ARG A 19 -6.70 -13.08 -14.53
CA ARG A 19 -7.73 -12.07 -14.23
C ARG A 19 -9.06 -12.73 -13.81
N ARG A 20 -9.55 -13.73 -14.56
CA ARG A 20 -10.78 -14.51 -14.23
C ARG A 20 -10.69 -15.31 -12.93
N LYS A 21 -9.51 -15.82 -12.55
CA LYS A 21 -9.31 -16.44 -11.22
C LYS A 21 -9.22 -15.41 -10.10
N GLY A 22 -8.68 -14.22 -10.38
CA GLY A 22 -8.72 -13.05 -9.49
C GLY A 22 -10.15 -12.63 -9.19
N TYR A 23 -11.02 -12.52 -10.20
CA TYR A 23 -12.41 -12.08 -10.05
C TYR A 23 -13.29 -12.96 -9.13
N LYS A 24 -12.92 -14.23 -8.88
CA LYS A 24 -13.62 -15.10 -7.92
C LYS A 24 -13.17 -14.92 -6.46
N LYS A 25 -12.00 -14.33 -6.23
CA LYS A 25 -11.55 -13.90 -4.90
C LYS A 25 -11.75 -12.40 -4.83
N GLY A 26 -12.76 -11.94 -4.10
CA GLY A 26 -13.00 -10.50 -3.93
C GLY A 26 -11.71 -9.74 -3.60
N LEU A 27 -11.51 -8.59 -4.23
CA LEU A 27 -10.32 -7.77 -4.04
C LEU A 27 -10.45 -7.05 -2.70
N GLN A 28 -9.48 -7.20 -1.81
CA GLN A 28 -9.45 -6.42 -0.57
C GLN A 28 -8.44 -5.28 -0.71
N LEU A 29 -8.85 -4.05 -0.40
CA LEU A 29 -7.97 -2.88 -0.40
C LEU A 29 -8.16 -2.09 0.88
N SER A 30 -7.11 -2.02 1.68
CA SER A 30 -7.05 -1.17 2.86
C SER A 30 -6.40 0.18 2.54
N ILE A 31 -7.12 1.29 2.75
CA ILE A 31 -6.67 2.66 2.51
C ILE A 31 -6.55 3.39 3.85
N LEU A 32 -5.37 3.96 4.09
CA LEU A 32 -5.08 4.85 5.19
C LEU A 32 -5.25 6.31 4.74
N LEU A 33 -6.04 7.09 5.48
CA LEU A 33 -6.26 8.51 5.21
C LEU A 33 -5.65 9.37 6.32
N LEU A 34 -4.69 10.23 5.95
CA LEU A 34 -4.00 11.14 6.85
C LEU A 34 -4.20 12.60 6.44
N GLY A 35 -4.23 13.49 7.42
CA GLY A 35 -4.27 14.94 7.23
C GLY A 35 -5.09 15.66 8.29
N GLU A 36 -5.03 16.99 8.30
CA GLU A 36 -5.66 17.86 9.30
C GLU A 36 -7.19 17.77 9.31
N LYS A 37 -7.85 18.11 10.42
CA LYS A 37 -9.32 18.18 10.44
C LYS A 37 -9.79 19.28 9.50
N GLY A 38 -10.89 18.99 8.79
CA GLY A 38 -11.43 19.89 7.78
C GLY A 38 -10.73 19.85 6.42
N SER A 39 -9.75 18.96 6.20
CA SER A 39 -9.15 18.68 4.88
C SER A 39 -10.12 18.03 3.87
N GLY A 40 -11.28 17.54 4.30
CA GLY A 40 -12.28 16.93 3.41
C GLY A 40 -12.16 15.42 3.22
N LYS A 41 -11.38 14.73 4.07
CA LYS A 41 -11.24 13.25 4.06
C LYS A 41 -12.58 12.50 4.03
N SER A 42 -13.52 12.91 4.89
CA SER A 42 -14.84 12.27 4.98
C SER A 42 -15.66 12.47 3.71
N THR A 43 -15.62 13.68 3.15
CA THR A 43 -16.27 14.01 1.88
C THR A 43 -15.66 13.21 0.74
N PHE A 44 -14.33 13.10 0.68
CA PHE A 44 -13.64 12.27 -0.31
C PHE A 44 -14.10 10.81 -0.25
N LEU A 45 -14.22 10.22 0.93
CA LEU A 45 -14.72 8.86 1.10
C LEU A 45 -16.15 8.68 0.59
N ASN A 46 -17.03 9.63 0.89
CA ASN A 46 -18.40 9.60 0.40
C ASN A 46 -18.46 9.61 -1.13
N ASN A 47 -17.61 10.42 -1.77
CA ASN A 47 -17.52 10.49 -3.23
C ASN A 47 -16.88 9.21 -3.81
N LEU A 48 -15.83 8.68 -3.19
CA LEU A 48 -15.16 7.47 -3.63
C LEU A 48 -16.09 6.25 -3.61
N CYS A 49 -16.92 6.15 -2.55
CA CYS A 49 -17.84 5.02 -2.39
C CYS A 49 -19.22 5.24 -3.00
N GLY A 50 -19.53 6.44 -3.52
CA GLY A 50 -20.85 6.80 -4.06
C GLY A 50 -21.99 6.63 -3.05
N LYS A 51 -21.68 6.59 -1.75
CA LYS A 51 -22.61 6.35 -0.64
C LYS A 51 -22.27 7.29 0.49
N HIS A 52 -23.28 7.81 1.18
CA HIS A 52 -23.04 8.58 2.40
C HIS A 52 -22.54 7.65 3.51
N ILE A 53 -21.23 7.61 3.68
CA ILE A 53 -20.57 6.90 4.76
C ILE A 53 -20.56 7.88 5.93
N SER A 54 -21.55 7.78 6.82
CA SER A 54 -21.49 8.51 8.09
C SER A 54 -20.23 8.07 8.83
N LEU A 55 -19.32 9.02 9.01
CA LEU A 55 -18.13 8.92 9.85
C LEU A 55 -18.35 9.67 11.18
N SER A 56 -19.60 10.05 11.46
CA SER A 56 -19.98 10.64 12.73
C SER A 56 -20.07 9.55 13.79
N ASP A 57 -19.46 9.86 14.93
CA ASP A 57 -19.50 9.11 16.18
C ASP A 57 -20.90 9.11 16.83
N ASP A 58 -21.98 9.19 16.05
CA ASP A 58 -23.35 9.34 16.59
C ASP A 58 -23.86 8.07 17.28
N ASP A 59 -23.25 6.91 17.03
CA ASP A 59 -23.62 5.65 17.70
C ASP A 59 -22.94 5.47 19.08
N ASP A 60 -21.85 6.19 19.35
CA ASP A 60 -21.18 6.19 20.68
C ASP A 60 -21.62 7.37 21.56
N ASP A 61 -22.07 8.46 20.94
CA ASP A 61 -22.61 9.61 21.65
C ASP A 61 -23.93 9.27 22.37
N GLU A 62 -24.73 8.34 21.83
CA GLU A 62 -25.88 7.77 22.54
C GLU A 62 -25.45 6.92 23.74
N VAL A 63 -24.34 6.16 23.68
CA VAL A 63 -23.88 5.35 24.82
C VAL A 63 -23.29 6.23 25.93
N ALA A 64 -22.59 7.31 25.57
CA ALA A 64 -22.08 8.30 26.53
C ALA A 64 -23.21 9.17 27.13
N LYS A 65 -24.20 9.57 26.32
CA LYS A 65 -25.40 10.30 26.80
C LYS A 65 -26.27 9.41 27.70
N ASN A 66 -26.46 8.13 27.35
CA ASN A 66 -27.24 7.19 28.15
C ASN A 66 -26.54 6.75 29.45
N ALA A 67 -25.21 6.77 29.51
CA ALA A 67 -24.47 6.59 30.77
C ALA A 67 -24.56 7.83 31.69
N ALA A 68 -24.62 9.03 31.13
CA ALA A 68 -24.77 10.28 31.88
C ALA A 68 -26.18 10.47 32.47
N ILE A 69 -27.22 9.95 31.80
CA ILE A 69 -28.62 10.07 32.25
C ILE A 69 -28.92 9.29 33.56
N LYS A 70 -28.08 8.31 33.94
CA LYS A 70 -28.28 7.50 35.16
C LYS A 70 -27.74 8.11 36.45
N LYS A 71 -27.00 9.23 36.39
CA LYS A 71 -26.60 10.00 37.58
C LYS A 71 -27.29 11.35 37.51
N GLY A 72 -28.46 11.41 38.14
CA GLY A 72 -29.24 12.62 38.26
C GLY A 72 -28.39 13.77 38.79
N ASN A 73 -28.25 14.80 37.98
CA ASN A 73 -28.30 16.20 38.37
C ASN A 73 -28.53 17.03 37.12
N ALA A 74 -29.74 17.57 37.01
CA ALA A 74 -30.12 18.54 36.02
C ALA A 74 -29.34 19.84 36.28
N ILE A 75 -28.59 20.30 35.28
CA ILE A 75 -28.50 21.69 34.79
C ILE A 75 -28.00 21.59 33.36
N GLN A 76 -28.74 22.20 32.43
CA GLN A 76 -28.35 22.35 31.03
C GLN A 76 -27.17 23.33 30.94
N ASP A 77 -25.95 22.80 30.97
CA ASP A 77 -24.76 23.54 30.53
C ASP A 77 -24.52 23.18 29.05
N THR A 78 -24.85 24.09 28.13
CA THR A 78 -24.56 24.03 26.69
C THR A 78 -23.07 24.11 26.34
N ASN A 79 -22.21 23.73 27.28
CA ASN A 79 -20.88 24.30 27.45
C ASN A 79 -19.88 23.24 27.92
N ALA A 80 -20.00 22.00 27.40
CA ALA A 80 -19.11 20.88 27.72
C ALA A 80 -17.77 20.91 26.96
N GLU A 81 -17.64 21.69 25.88
CA GLU A 81 -16.43 21.72 25.05
C GLU A 81 -15.23 22.44 25.70
N TYR A 82 -15.45 23.46 26.55
CA TYR A 82 -14.33 24.23 27.11
C TYR A 82 -13.69 23.59 28.35
N LYS A 83 -14.44 22.74 29.08
CA LYS A 83 -13.92 21.97 30.22
C LYS A 83 -13.01 20.82 29.78
N THR A 84 -13.10 20.42 28.51
CA THR A 84 -12.24 19.40 27.89
C THR A 84 -11.21 19.99 26.92
N ALA A 85 -11.16 21.32 26.74
CA ALA A 85 -10.18 21.96 25.86
C ALA A 85 -8.71 21.75 26.29
N HIS A 86 -8.47 21.42 27.57
CA HIS A 86 -7.14 21.06 28.10
C HIS A 86 -6.77 19.59 27.80
N LEU A 87 -7.76 18.76 27.46
CA LEU A 87 -7.57 17.39 27.05
C LEU A 87 -7.38 17.40 25.53
N SER A 88 -6.17 17.13 25.07
CA SER A 88 -5.94 16.84 23.67
C SER A 88 -6.93 15.76 23.23
N PRO A 89 -7.77 15.96 22.20
CA PRO A 89 -8.59 14.89 21.67
C PRO A 89 -7.63 13.76 21.29
N GLY A 90 -7.74 12.63 21.99
CA GLY A 90 -6.86 11.49 21.75
C GLY A 90 -6.96 11.05 20.29
N LEU A 91 -5.85 10.56 19.74
CA LEU A 91 -5.83 9.98 18.39
C LEU A 91 -6.63 8.67 18.42
N ARG A 92 -7.94 8.73 18.16
CA ARG A 92 -8.77 7.52 18.06
C ARG A 92 -8.77 7.02 16.63
N ILE A 93 -8.18 5.85 16.40
CA ILE A 93 -8.15 5.21 15.08
C ILE A 93 -9.54 4.69 14.75
N VAL A 94 -10.11 5.13 13.63
CA VAL A 94 -11.41 4.67 13.14
C VAL A 94 -11.17 3.78 11.93
N THR A 95 -11.57 2.50 12.02
CA THR A 95 -11.51 1.57 10.90
C THR A 95 -12.92 1.25 10.42
N LYS A 96 -13.17 1.37 9.12
CA LYS A 96 -14.48 1.12 8.51
C LYS A 96 -14.34 0.24 7.27
N ARG A 97 -15.07 -0.87 7.26
CA ARG A 97 -15.13 -1.79 6.12
C ARG A 97 -16.33 -1.44 5.23
N VAL A 98 -16.09 -1.27 3.94
CA VAL A 98 -17.10 -0.95 2.92
C VAL A 98 -17.01 -1.98 1.80
N TYR A 99 -18.16 -2.47 1.35
CA TYR A 99 -18.23 -3.37 0.21
C TYR A 99 -18.68 -2.56 -1.00
N LEU A 100 -17.81 -2.50 -2.01
CA LEU A 100 -18.04 -1.87 -3.30
C LEU A 100 -18.15 -2.98 -4.35
N ASN A 101 -19.02 -2.76 -5.32
CA ASN A 101 -19.02 -3.56 -6.54
C ASN A 101 -18.46 -2.67 -7.63
N ASP A 102 -17.41 -3.13 -8.29
CA ASP A 102 -16.87 -2.44 -9.46
C ASP A 102 -17.87 -2.50 -10.62
N GLU A 103 -17.76 -1.58 -11.58
CA GLU A 103 -18.62 -1.52 -12.76
C GLU A 103 -18.49 -2.79 -13.63
N LEU A 104 -17.35 -3.48 -13.50
CA LEU A 104 -17.05 -4.78 -14.11
C LEU A 104 -17.60 -5.98 -13.31
N GLY A 105 -18.38 -5.77 -12.25
CA GLY A 105 -19.04 -6.81 -11.45
C GLY A 105 -18.14 -7.51 -10.42
N VAL A 106 -16.97 -6.93 -10.10
CA VAL A 106 -16.02 -7.49 -9.13
C VAL A 106 -16.35 -6.98 -7.73
N PRO A 107 -16.52 -7.84 -6.71
CA PRO A 107 -16.67 -7.38 -5.34
C PRO A 107 -15.31 -6.91 -4.79
N ILE A 108 -15.23 -5.63 -4.46
CA ILE A 108 -14.10 -4.98 -3.79
C ILE A 108 -14.47 -4.72 -2.32
N THR A 109 -13.69 -5.24 -1.39
CA THR A 109 -13.80 -4.95 0.04
C THR A 109 -12.78 -3.87 0.39
N LEU A 110 -13.26 -2.68 0.72
CA LEU A 110 -12.46 -1.52 1.06
C LEU A 110 -12.37 -1.37 2.59
N ASP A 111 -11.18 -1.46 3.15
CA ASP A 111 -10.93 -1.21 4.58
C ASP A 111 -10.35 0.20 4.75
N ILE A 112 -11.18 1.14 5.19
CA ILE A 112 -10.79 2.54 5.39
C ILE A 112 -10.26 2.71 6.81
N ILE A 113 -9.06 3.26 6.94
CA ILE A 113 -8.43 3.58 8.22
C ILE A 113 -8.28 5.10 8.28
N LEU A 114 -8.88 5.71 9.29
CA LEU A 114 -8.89 7.15 9.51
C LEU A 114 -8.20 7.48 10.82
N PHE A 115 -7.30 8.46 10.77
CA PHE A 115 -6.72 9.10 11.94
C PHE A 115 -7.31 10.51 12.08
N PRO A 116 -8.44 10.67 12.79
CA PRO A 116 -8.95 11.99 13.16
C PRO A 116 -7.95 12.68 14.10
N GLY A 117 -7.81 14.00 13.96
CA GLY A 117 -6.98 14.80 14.86
C GLY A 117 -5.49 14.88 14.52
N CYS A 118 -5.05 14.36 13.38
CA CYS A 118 -3.65 14.48 12.95
C CYS A 118 -3.33 15.95 12.60
N GLY A 119 -2.44 16.61 13.34
CA GLY A 119 -2.00 17.99 13.08
C GLY A 119 -2.88 19.10 13.69
N ASP A 120 -3.92 18.74 14.46
CA ASP A 120 -4.83 19.72 15.09
C ASP A 120 -4.38 20.13 16.50
N ASN A 121 -3.56 19.31 17.16
CA ASN A 121 -3.12 19.57 18.52
C ASN A 121 -2.06 20.69 18.55
N VAL A 122 -1.88 21.32 19.72
CA VAL A 122 -0.82 22.31 19.91
C VAL A 122 0.56 21.64 19.87
N ASP A 123 0.67 20.46 20.48
CA ASP A 123 1.82 19.57 20.35
C ASP A 123 1.40 18.33 19.55
N ASN A 124 1.98 18.18 18.36
CA ASN A 124 1.70 17.07 17.45
C ASN A 124 2.82 16.03 17.41
N SER A 125 3.86 16.17 18.24
CA SER A 125 5.02 15.25 18.26
C SER A 125 4.61 13.80 18.52
N GLN A 126 3.58 13.58 19.36
CA GLN A 126 3.07 12.24 19.69
C GLN A 126 2.24 11.62 18.55
N SER A 127 1.65 12.42 17.66
CA SER A 127 0.78 11.92 16.60
C SER A 127 1.55 11.10 15.56
N SER A 128 2.77 11.50 15.21
CA SER A 128 3.62 10.76 14.26
C SER A 128 4.05 9.40 14.83
N VAL A 129 4.40 9.37 16.12
CA VAL A 129 4.78 8.15 16.84
C VAL A 129 3.61 7.18 16.90
N GLU A 130 2.40 7.67 17.20
CA GLU A 130 1.22 6.81 17.31
C GLU A 130 0.80 6.20 15.97
N ILE A 131 0.89 6.98 14.87
CA ILE A 131 0.63 6.46 13.53
C ILE A 131 1.65 5.39 13.16
N LYS A 132 2.95 5.65 13.40
CA LYS A 132 4.01 4.66 13.16
C LYS A 132 3.79 3.38 13.97
N ARG A 133 3.46 3.51 15.26
CA ARG A 133 3.16 2.40 16.16
C ARG A 133 2.02 1.53 15.63
N TYR A 134 0.96 2.15 15.13
CA TYR A 134 -0.15 1.42 14.52
C TYR A 134 0.30 0.63 13.27
N LEU A 135 1.08 1.24 12.39
CA LEU A 135 1.60 0.58 11.18
C LEU A 135 2.48 -0.62 11.52
N ASP A 136 3.41 -0.45 12.46
CA ASP A 136 4.27 -1.52 12.95
C ASP A 136 3.45 -2.64 13.60
N GLN A 137 2.39 -2.30 14.35
CA GLN A 137 1.48 -3.28 14.93
C GLN A 137 0.73 -4.09 13.85
N GLN A 138 0.28 -3.48 12.76
CA GLN A 138 -0.34 -4.20 11.65
C GLN A 138 0.64 -5.19 11.01
N PHE A 139 1.89 -4.78 10.80
CA PHE A 139 2.91 -5.70 10.28
C PHE A 139 3.28 -6.80 11.26
N GLU A 140 3.38 -6.49 12.55
CA GLU A 140 3.65 -7.48 13.59
C GLU A 140 2.53 -8.52 13.69
N ASN A 141 1.27 -8.11 13.56
CA ASN A 141 0.13 -9.01 13.56
C ASN A 141 0.19 -10.01 12.39
N VAL A 142 0.54 -9.54 11.19
CA VAL A 142 0.73 -10.42 10.04
C VAL A 142 1.91 -11.36 10.25
N LEU A 143 3.03 -10.85 10.76
CA LEU A 143 4.20 -11.70 11.07
C LEU A 143 3.88 -12.76 12.12
N LYS A 144 3.11 -12.41 13.17
CA LYS A 144 2.63 -13.35 14.19
C LYS A 144 1.78 -14.44 13.58
N GLU A 145 0.89 -14.11 12.65
CA GLU A 145 0.05 -15.09 11.96
C GLU A 145 0.86 -15.99 11.01
N GLU A 146 1.86 -15.45 10.31
CA GLU A 146 2.76 -16.24 9.46
C GLU A 146 3.61 -17.25 10.25
N VAL A 147 4.00 -16.89 11.48
CA VAL A 147 4.80 -17.74 12.39
C VAL A 147 3.93 -18.81 13.07
N ARG A 148 2.60 -18.64 13.16
CA ARG A 148 1.71 -19.64 13.77
C ARG A 148 1.73 -20.95 12.99
N ILE A 149 1.80 -22.07 13.73
CA ILE A 149 1.82 -23.44 13.19
C ILE A 149 0.46 -23.80 12.56
N LYS A 150 -0.65 -23.41 13.21
CA LYS A 150 -2.01 -23.55 12.68
C LYS A 150 -2.47 -22.19 12.16
N ARG A 151 -2.25 -21.96 10.87
CA ARG A 151 -2.61 -20.71 10.21
C ARG A 151 -4.11 -20.67 9.95
N ASN A 152 -4.76 -19.55 10.24
CA ASN A 152 -6.12 -19.33 9.78
C ASN A 152 -6.09 -18.86 8.32
N THR A 153 -6.47 -19.73 7.37
CA THR A 153 -6.56 -19.37 5.93
C THR A 153 -7.60 -18.28 5.65
N ARG A 154 -8.45 -17.93 6.63
CA ARG A 154 -9.53 -16.94 6.51
C ARG A 154 -9.21 -15.56 7.09
N ASP A 155 -8.04 -15.36 7.69
CA ASP A 155 -7.72 -14.04 8.22
C ASP A 155 -7.56 -13.03 7.08
N THR A 156 -8.26 -11.90 7.21
CA THR A 156 -8.25 -10.81 6.25
C THR A 156 -7.01 -9.95 6.47
N ASP A 157 -6.38 -9.50 5.39
CA ASP A 157 -5.20 -8.65 5.45
C ASP A 157 -5.57 -7.27 6.03
N GLY A 158 -5.08 -6.96 7.23
CA GLY A 158 -5.33 -5.69 7.91
C GLY A 158 -4.31 -4.61 7.57
N ARG A 159 -3.30 -4.90 6.73
CA ARG A 159 -2.24 -3.95 6.42
C ARG A 159 -2.76 -2.82 5.53
N PRO A 160 -2.41 -1.56 5.81
CA PRO A 160 -2.69 -0.46 4.89
C PRO A 160 -1.83 -0.61 3.64
N HIS A 161 -2.47 -0.69 2.48
CA HIS A 161 -1.78 -0.83 1.20
C HIS A 161 -1.40 0.54 0.62
N VAL A 162 -2.19 1.56 0.95
CA VAL A 162 -2.01 2.93 0.45
C VAL A 162 -2.28 3.91 1.56
N CYS A 163 -1.45 4.94 1.65
CA CYS A 163 -1.68 6.11 2.48
C CYS A 163 -1.96 7.31 1.57
N LEU A 164 -3.18 7.84 1.63
CA LEU A 164 -3.53 9.11 1.00
C LEU A 164 -3.26 10.24 1.99
N TYR A 165 -2.29 11.09 1.64
CA TYR A 165 -1.86 12.20 2.47
C TYR A 165 -2.50 13.50 1.99
N PHE A 166 -3.42 14.05 2.78
CA PHE A 166 -4.13 15.28 2.46
C PHE A 166 -3.30 16.49 2.91
N LEU A 167 -2.58 17.09 1.95
CA LEU A 167 -1.80 18.31 2.16
C LEU A 167 -2.73 19.52 2.26
N LYS A 168 -2.45 20.45 3.15
CA LYS A 168 -3.25 21.69 3.19
C LYS A 168 -2.96 22.53 1.94
N SER A 169 -4.00 22.87 1.18
CA SER A 169 -3.95 23.79 0.04
C SER A 169 -3.54 25.19 0.45
N THR A 170 -2.23 25.41 0.53
CA THR A 170 -1.62 26.67 0.92
C THR A 170 -0.55 27.03 -0.12
N PRO A 171 -0.59 28.21 -0.74
CA PRO A 171 0.40 28.60 -1.75
C PRO A 171 1.82 28.79 -1.18
N ARG A 172 1.99 28.68 0.14
CA ARG A 172 3.26 28.89 0.85
C ARG A 172 4.15 27.64 0.94
N GLY A 173 3.62 26.45 0.63
CA GLY A 173 4.35 25.17 0.73
C GLY A 173 3.79 24.21 1.77
N VAL A 174 4.49 23.09 1.98
CA VAL A 174 4.11 22.00 2.90
C VAL A 174 4.53 22.35 4.33
N LYS A 175 3.71 21.96 5.32
CA LYS A 175 4.04 22.20 6.72
C LYS A 175 5.21 21.32 7.15
N LYS A 176 6.06 21.83 8.04
CA LYS A 176 7.17 21.05 8.61
C LYS A 176 6.70 19.75 9.29
N PHE A 177 5.57 19.82 9.97
CA PHE A 177 4.93 18.63 10.57
C PHE A 177 4.59 17.57 9.51
N ASP A 178 4.02 18.00 8.38
CA ASP A 178 3.67 17.08 7.29
C ASP A 178 4.93 16.43 6.70
N VAL A 179 6.00 17.20 6.49
CA VAL A 179 7.29 16.68 6.00
C VAL A 179 7.85 15.61 6.95
N GLU A 180 7.85 15.86 8.27
CA GLU A 180 8.32 14.89 9.26
C GLU A 180 7.44 13.63 9.28
N LEU A 181 6.12 13.80 9.21
CA LEU A 181 5.19 12.69 9.19
C LEU A 181 5.34 11.83 7.93
N MET A 182 5.45 12.46 6.76
CA MET A 182 5.68 11.76 5.49
C MET A 182 7.00 10.97 5.50
N LYS A 183 8.08 11.55 6.07
CA LYS A 183 9.37 10.85 6.24
C LYS A 183 9.29 9.63 7.15
N THR A 184 8.49 9.70 8.20
CA THR A 184 8.37 8.58 9.15
C THR A 184 7.51 7.43 8.64
N ILE A 185 6.60 7.71 7.69
CA ILE A 185 5.62 6.73 7.17
C ILE A 185 6.06 6.12 5.83
N CYS A 186 6.90 6.80 5.04
CA CYS A 186 7.29 6.36 3.70
C CYS A 186 7.90 4.94 3.67
N ASP A 187 8.58 4.53 4.74
CA ASP A 187 9.21 3.21 4.83
C ASP A 187 8.21 2.07 5.07
N LYS A 188 6.98 2.40 5.47
CA LYS A 188 5.97 1.44 5.94
C LYS A 188 4.74 1.39 5.05
N VAL A 189 4.39 2.47 4.34
CA VAL A 189 3.19 2.50 3.48
C VAL A 189 3.45 3.27 2.19
N ASN A 190 2.82 2.83 1.09
CA ASN A 190 2.82 3.55 -0.17
C ASN A 190 2.12 4.90 -0.01
N LEU A 191 2.89 5.99 -0.08
CA LEU A 191 2.40 7.34 0.13
C LEU A 191 1.94 7.97 -1.20
N ILE A 192 0.74 8.53 -1.22
CA ILE A 192 0.20 9.33 -2.34
C ILE A 192 -0.19 10.71 -1.80
N PRO A 193 0.53 11.78 -2.18
CA PRO A 193 0.17 13.14 -1.78
C PRO A 193 -1.03 13.66 -2.58
N ILE A 194 -1.95 14.29 -1.88
CA ILE A 194 -3.19 14.85 -2.41
C ILE A 194 -3.34 16.29 -1.94
N ILE A 195 -3.76 17.17 -2.85
CA ILE A 195 -4.14 18.55 -2.59
C ILE A 195 -5.68 18.61 -2.55
N PRO A 196 -6.33 18.53 -1.39
CA PRO A 196 -7.77 18.73 -1.22
C PRO A 196 -8.23 20.15 -1.51
N LYS A 197 -9.53 20.31 -1.80
CA LYS A 197 -10.16 21.64 -1.98
C LYS A 197 -9.40 22.48 -3.01
N ALA A 198 -9.09 21.89 -4.16
CA ALA A 198 -8.44 22.59 -5.25
C ALA A 198 -9.26 23.79 -5.76
N ASP A 199 -10.57 23.84 -5.46
CA ASP A 199 -11.46 24.98 -5.70
C ASP A 199 -11.02 26.30 -5.03
N GLY A 200 -10.20 26.23 -3.98
CA GLY A 200 -9.68 27.41 -3.29
C GLY A 200 -8.46 28.05 -3.95
N LEU A 201 -7.92 27.45 -5.01
CA LEU A 201 -6.71 27.90 -5.70
C LEU A 201 -7.04 28.20 -7.16
N THR A 202 -6.48 29.27 -7.71
CA THR A 202 -6.51 29.50 -9.16
C THR A 202 -5.63 28.46 -9.87
N GLU A 203 -5.83 28.26 -11.18
CA GLU A 203 -5.04 27.29 -11.95
C GLU A 203 -3.53 27.60 -11.91
N ALA A 204 -3.16 28.88 -11.94
CA ALA A 204 -1.77 29.33 -11.83
C ALA A 204 -1.18 29.05 -10.44
N GLU A 205 -1.94 29.31 -9.37
CA GLU A 205 -1.52 29.02 -8.00
C GLU A 205 -1.44 27.52 -7.75
N LEU A 206 -2.34 26.73 -8.33
CA LEU A 206 -2.32 25.28 -8.23
C LEU A 206 -1.05 24.71 -8.88
N ALA A 207 -0.69 25.17 -10.08
CA ALA A 207 0.52 24.76 -10.76
C ALA A 207 1.77 25.07 -9.91
N LEU A 208 1.86 26.31 -9.41
CA LEU A 208 2.95 26.73 -8.52
C LEU A 208 2.99 25.89 -7.24
N HIS A 209 1.84 25.61 -6.63
CA HIS A 209 1.76 24.79 -5.42
C HIS A 209 2.21 23.35 -5.68
N LYS A 210 1.79 22.74 -6.81
CA LYS A 210 2.28 21.42 -7.23
C LYS A 210 3.80 21.41 -7.39
N ASP A 211 4.38 22.44 -7.99
CA ASP A 211 5.84 22.57 -8.15
C ASP A 211 6.57 22.66 -6.81
N ILE A 212 6.07 23.48 -5.87
CA ILE A 212 6.64 23.59 -4.52
C ILE A 212 6.58 22.24 -3.80
N VAL A 213 5.43 21.56 -3.82
CA VAL A 213 5.27 20.26 -3.15
C VAL A 213 6.25 19.23 -3.74
N ARG A 214 6.40 19.17 -5.07
CA ARG A 214 7.37 18.27 -5.72
C ARG A 214 8.81 18.60 -5.33
N GLN A 215 9.16 19.88 -5.26
CA GLN A 215 10.48 20.33 -4.84
C GLN A 215 10.76 19.95 -3.38
N GLU A 216 9.79 20.13 -2.48
CA GLU A 216 9.94 19.80 -1.06
C GLU A 216 10.05 18.29 -0.84
N ILE A 217 9.30 17.47 -1.59
CA ILE A 217 9.42 16.01 -1.55
C ILE A 217 10.84 15.58 -1.97
N LEU A 218 11.37 16.16 -3.05
CA LEU A 218 12.71 15.85 -3.55
C LEU A 218 13.82 16.30 -2.59
N GLN A 219 13.70 17.51 -2.03
CA GLN A 219 14.68 18.05 -1.08
C GLN A 219 14.75 17.25 0.22
N ASN A 220 13.64 16.64 0.61
CA ASN A 220 13.52 15.88 1.84
C ASN A 220 13.72 14.36 1.66
N ASP A 221 14.00 13.92 0.43
CA ASP A 221 14.15 12.51 0.05
C ASP A 221 12.98 11.63 0.52
N ILE A 222 11.76 12.12 0.32
CA ILE A 222 10.55 11.38 0.70
C ILE A 222 10.21 10.39 -0.42
N HIS A 223 10.22 9.10 -0.10
CA HIS A 223 9.79 8.05 -1.02
C HIS A 223 8.26 8.05 -1.19
N VAL A 224 7.80 8.73 -2.24
CA VAL A 224 6.41 8.67 -2.70
C VAL A 224 6.23 7.44 -3.59
N PHE A 225 5.02 6.89 -3.65
CA PHE A 225 4.70 5.79 -4.55
C PHE A 225 5.01 6.18 -6.00
N ASP A 226 5.93 5.45 -6.63
CA ASP A 226 6.27 5.63 -8.03
C ASP A 226 5.33 4.76 -8.87
N PHE A 227 4.44 5.40 -9.63
CA PHE A 227 3.52 4.75 -10.58
C PHE A 227 4.24 4.14 -11.79
N LYS A 228 5.54 3.84 -11.67
CA LYS A 228 6.45 3.52 -12.75
C LYS A 228 6.28 4.52 -13.92
N SER A 229 6.67 4.13 -15.12
CA SER A 229 6.39 4.90 -16.34
C SER A 229 5.05 4.53 -16.94
N ASP A 230 4.02 4.28 -16.11
CA ASP A 230 2.72 3.89 -16.63
C ASP A 230 1.99 5.11 -17.18
N ASN A 231 1.46 4.94 -18.39
CA ASN A 231 0.77 5.99 -19.12
C ASN A 231 -0.67 6.09 -18.61
N LEU A 232 -1.13 7.33 -18.38
CA LEU A 232 -2.49 7.60 -17.94
C LEU A 232 -3.53 6.99 -18.90
N GLY A 233 -3.24 6.99 -20.21
CA GLY A 233 -4.10 6.43 -21.25
C GLY A 233 -4.38 4.94 -21.10
N GLU A 234 -3.40 4.13 -20.69
CA GLU A 234 -3.59 2.69 -20.48
C GLU A 234 -4.48 2.40 -19.27
N THR A 235 -4.35 3.21 -18.21
CA THR A 235 -5.17 3.09 -17.00
C THR A 235 -6.62 3.53 -17.25
N LEU A 236 -6.82 4.61 -18.03
CA LEU A 236 -8.16 5.12 -18.34
C LEU A 236 -8.92 4.29 -19.37
N ALA A 237 -8.22 3.66 -20.31
CA ALA A 237 -8.84 2.75 -21.27
C ALA A 237 -9.54 1.54 -20.60
N LEU A 238 -9.11 1.15 -19.40
CA LEU A 238 -9.74 0.07 -18.63
C LEU A 238 -11.09 0.47 -18.01
N TYR A 239 -11.39 1.77 -17.90
CA TYR A 239 -12.63 2.30 -17.34
C TYR A 239 -13.60 2.82 -18.41
N ASP A 240 -13.38 2.48 -19.68
CA ASP A 240 -14.20 2.97 -20.82
C ASP A 240 -14.35 4.50 -20.83
N MET A 241 -13.34 5.20 -20.26
CA MET A 241 -13.27 6.65 -20.30
C MET A 241 -12.66 7.05 -21.62
N ASP A 242 -13.51 7.48 -22.56
CA ASP A 242 -13.12 8.05 -23.84
C ASP A 242 -12.33 9.35 -23.65
N VAL A 243 -11.01 9.23 -23.50
CA VAL A 243 -10.11 10.40 -23.52
C VAL A 243 -10.06 11.04 -24.93
N ASP A 244 -10.42 10.28 -25.98
CA ASP A 244 -10.28 10.69 -27.39
C ASP A 244 -11.54 11.30 -28.02
N SER A 245 -12.73 11.11 -27.45
CA SER A 245 -13.97 11.52 -28.14
C SER A 245 -14.14 13.04 -28.21
N ASN A 246 -13.44 13.84 -27.38
CA ASN A 246 -13.39 15.31 -27.49
C ASN A 246 -12.12 15.93 -26.84
N PRO A 247 -11.20 16.54 -27.62
CA PRO A 247 -9.97 17.18 -27.10
C PRO A 247 -10.21 18.44 -26.23
N GLY A 248 -11.46 18.76 -25.90
CA GLY A 248 -11.83 19.86 -24.99
C GLY A 248 -12.33 19.41 -23.62
N LYS A 249 -12.41 18.10 -23.33
CA LYS A 249 -12.98 17.56 -22.07
C LYS A 249 -11.95 16.96 -21.11
N SER A 250 -10.75 16.63 -21.55
CA SER A 250 -9.70 16.03 -20.71
C SER A 250 -8.53 17.00 -20.52
N LYS A 251 -8.05 17.13 -19.28
CA LYS A 251 -6.97 18.05 -18.92
C LYS A 251 -5.58 17.51 -19.33
N TYR A 252 -5.43 16.20 -19.41
CA TYR A 252 -4.17 15.53 -19.72
C TYR A 252 -4.30 14.64 -20.96
N SER A 253 -3.22 14.57 -21.74
CA SER A 253 -3.12 13.63 -22.87
C SER A 253 -2.92 12.19 -22.37
N ARG A 254 -3.28 11.20 -23.18
CA ARG A 254 -3.05 9.76 -22.91
C ARG A 254 -1.59 9.42 -22.61
N ASP A 255 -0.66 10.14 -23.23
CA ASP A 255 0.79 9.95 -23.07
C ASP A 255 1.37 10.59 -21.79
N THR A 256 0.53 11.31 -21.03
CA THR A 256 0.97 11.95 -19.79
C THR A 256 1.26 10.88 -18.75
N LYS A 257 2.45 10.94 -18.13
CA LYS A 257 2.80 10.03 -17.05
C LYS A 257 2.05 10.41 -15.79
N ILE A 258 1.55 9.41 -15.06
CA ILE A 258 0.82 9.61 -13.81
C ILE A 258 1.70 10.33 -12.77
N LYS A 259 3.01 10.08 -12.81
CA LYS A 259 4.01 10.75 -11.97
C LYS A 259 4.00 12.28 -12.11
N ASP A 260 3.75 12.80 -13.31
CA ASP A 260 3.77 14.25 -13.57
C ASP A 260 2.50 14.94 -13.04
N ILE A 261 1.41 14.17 -12.93
CA ILE A 261 0.11 14.61 -12.40
C ILE A 261 0.16 14.71 -10.86
N SER A 262 0.96 13.84 -10.23
CA SER A 262 1.20 13.86 -8.79
C SER A 262 1.90 15.17 -8.36
N PRO A 263 1.42 15.85 -7.29
CA PRO A 263 0.29 15.50 -6.42
C PRO A 263 -1.10 15.79 -7.04
N PHE A 264 -2.07 14.92 -6.76
CA PHE A 264 -3.44 15.03 -7.31
C PHE A 264 -4.23 16.17 -6.66
N ALA A 265 -4.83 17.04 -7.47
CA ALA A 265 -5.68 18.12 -7.01
C ALA A 265 -7.14 17.69 -7.05
N ILE A 266 -7.74 17.49 -5.88
CA ILE A 266 -9.09 16.95 -5.77
C ILE A 266 -10.09 17.98 -5.27
N ILE A 267 -11.30 17.88 -5.81
CA ILE A 267 -12.49 18.56 -5.33
C ILE A 267 -13.50 17.49 -4.98
N CYS A 268 -14.21 17.63 -3.86
CA CYS A 268 -15.23 16.68 -3.44
C CYS A 268 -16.45 17.43 -2.91
N SER A 269 -17.63 16.83 -2.99
CA SER A 269 -18.87 17.40 -2.49
C SER A 269 -19.82 16.33 -1.94
N ASN A 270 -20.59 16.68 -0.91
CA ASN A 270 -21.68 15.82 -0.43
C ASN A 270 -23.01 16.13 -1.13
N ALA A 271 -23.13 17.29 -1.79
CA ALA A 271 -24.35 17.65 -2.49
C ALA A 271 -24.43 16.89 -3.82
N ILE A 272 -25.63 16.40 -4.11
CA ILE A 272 -25.95 15.57 -5.25
C ILE A 272 -26.97 16.34 -6.10
N ARG A 273 -26.76 16.34 -7.41
CA ARG A 273 -27.76 16.77 -8.38
C ARG A 273 -28.11 15.60 -9.28
N THR A 274 -29.41 15.41 -9.48
CA THR A 274 -29.91 14.45 -10.47
C THR A 274 -30.06 15.17 -11.80
N THR A 275 -29.32 14.74 -12.81
CA THR A 275 -29.44 15.25 -14.18
C THR A 275 -30.72 14.70 -14.84
N ALA A 276 -31.18 15.31 -15.93
CA ALA A 276 -32.37 14.88 -16.67
C ALA A 276 -32.32 13.41 -17.14
N GLU A 277 -31.11 12.83 -17.20
CA GLU A 277 -30.84 11.43 -17.59
C GLU A 277 -30.82 10.46 -16.39
N ASN A 278 -31.25 10.90 -15.20
CA ASN A 278 -31.27 10.11 -13.97
C ASN A 278 -29.88 9.69 -13.46
N SER A 279 -28.81 10.32 -13.97
CA SER A 279 -27.46 10.24 -13.41
C SER A 279 -27.35 11.11 -12.16
N VAL A 280 -26.60 10.60 -11.18
CA VAL A 280 -26.37 11.22 -9.87
C VAL A 280 -24.98 11.83 -9.91
N GLU A 281 -24.88 13.15 -10.03
CA GLU A 281 -23.60 13.85 -10.09
C GLU A 281 -23.36 14.63 -8.79
N HIS A 282 -22.13 14.58 -8.30
CA HIS A 282 -21.70 15.36 -7.14
C HIS A 282 -21.36 16.79 -7.55
N ILE A 283 -22.03 17.78 -6.94
CA ILE A 283 -21.88 19.19 -7.30
C ILE A 283 -21.53 20.02 -6.08
N ARG A 284 -20.67 21.02 -6.25
CA ARG A 284 -20.38 22.05 -5.27
C ARG A 284 -20.88 23.39 -5.77
N GLU A 285 -21.87 23.94 -5.09
CA GLU A 285 -22.49 25.22 -5.47
C GLU A 285 -21.82 26.38 -4.74
N TYR A 286 -21.51 27.42 -5.49
CA TYR A 286 -21.05 28.72 -5.03
C TYR A 286 -22.01 29.80 -5.55
N GLU A 287 -21.93 31.00 -4.98
CA GLU A 287 -22.73 32.14 -5.43
C GLU A 287 -22.46 32.51 -6.90
N TRP A 288 -21.24 32.26 -7.39
CA TRP A 288 -20.79 32.60 -8.74
C TRP A 288 -20.88 31.44 -9.75
N GLY A 289 -21.25 30.23 -9.32
CA GLY A 289 -21.32 29.08 -10.23
C GLY A 289 -21.41 27.73 -9.51
N SER A 290 -21.65 26.68 -10.28
CA SER A 290 -21.65 25.30 -9.81
C SER A 290 -20.48 24.52 -10.41
N LEU A 291 -19.81 23.72 -9.58
CA LEU A 291 -18.67 22.92 -9.96
C LEU A 291 -19.02 21.44 -9.84
N ILE A 292 -18.87 20.71 -10.94
CA ILE A 292 -19.12 19.27 -11.01
C ILE A 292 -17.84 18.53 -10.62
N VAL A 293 -17.92 17.71 -9.58
CA VAL A 293 -16.75 17.01 -9.00
C VAL A 293 -16.19 15.95 -9.96
N GLU A 294 -17.08 15.32 -10.72
CA GLU A 294 -16.76 14.27 -11.70
C GLU A 294 -16.46 14.84 -13.08
N ASP A 295 -16.08 16.11 -13.18
CA ASP A 295 -15.59 16.66 -14.43
C ASP A 295 -14.05 16.60 -14.49
N GLN A 296 -13.52 16.05 -15.59
CA GLN A 296 -12.09 15.85 -15.80
C GLN A 296 -11.34 17.16 -16.06
N THR A 297 -12.04 18.22 -16.48
CA THR A 297 -11.41 19.52 -16.76
C THR A 297 -11.04 20.26 -15.46
N THR A 298 -11.89 20.13 -14.44
CA THR A 298 -11.78 20.90 -13.19
C THR A 298 -11.09 20.13 -12.07
N SER A 299 -11.24 18.80 -12.00
CA SER A 299 -10.82 17.98 -10.87
C SER A 299 -10.03 16.75 -11.31
N ASP A 300 -8.93 16.45 -10.60
CA ASP A 300 -8.16 15.23 -10.81
C ASP A 300 -8.81 14.00 -10.09
N PHE A 301 -10.02 14.14 -9.54
CA PHE A 301 -10.69 13.12 -8.74
C PHE A 301 -10.96 11.82 -9.51
N ILE A 302 -11.41 11.91 -10.77
CA ILE A 302 -11.66 10.72 -11.59
C ILE A 302 -10.37 9.93 -11.82
N TYR A 303 -9.27 10.63 -12.12
CA TYR A 303 -7.98 9.99 -12.32
C TYR A 303 -7.54 9.25 -11.06
N LEU A 304 -7.67 9.88 -9.88
CA LEU A 304 -7.35 9.24 -8.61
C LEU A 304 -8.25 8.03 -8.33
N LYS A 305 -9.56 8.13 -8.57
CA LYS A 305 -10.52 7.03 -8.40
C LYS A 305 -10.17 5.84 -9.29
N ALA A 306 -9.88 6.08 -10.57
CA ALA A 306 -9.50 5.05 -11.54
C ALA A 306 -8.17 4.38 -11.18
N ILE A 307 -7.19 5.13 -10.67
CA ILE A 307 -5.90 4.57 -10.22
C ILE A 307 -6.10 3.68 -8.98
N LEU A 308 -6.87 4.15 -7.98
CA LEU A 308 -7.02 3.45 -6.70
C LEU A 308 -7.88 2.19 -6.79
N LEU A 309 -9.01 2.26 -7.49
CA LEU A 309 -9.96 1.14 -7.58
C LEU A 309 -9.68 0.22 -8.77
N GLY A 310 -8.78 0.63 -9.67
CA GLY A 310 -8.56 0.02 -10.95
C GLY A 310 -7.23 -0.69 -11.14
N SER A 311 -6.41 -0.13 -12.04
CA SER A 311 -5.20 -0.76 -12.55
C SER A 311 -4.13 -0.98 -11.49
N HIS A 312 -3.94 0.00 -10.60
CA HIS A 312 -2.82 -0.01 -9.65
C HIS A 312 -3.15 -0.68 -8.32
N LEU A 313 -4.41 -1.09 -8.09
CA LEU A 313 -4.81 -1.74 -6.84
C LEU A 313 -3.92 -2.95 -6.53
N GLN A 314 -3.72 -3.84 -7.50
CA GLN A 314 -2.89 -5.03 -7.30
C GLN A 314 -1.41 -4.67 -7.11
N GLU A 315 -0.92 -3.68 -7.84
CA GLU A 315 0.47 -3.23 -7.72
C GLU A 315 0.78 -2.65 -6.34
N LEU A 316 -0.12 -1.82 -5.80
CA LEU A 316 0.01 -1.27 -4.45
C LEU A 316 0.09 -2.40 -3.40
N LYS A 317 -0.68 -3.47 -3.58
CA LYS A 317 -0.60 -4.67 -2.72
C LYS A 317 0.72 -5.41 -2.89
N ASP A 318 1.18 -5.58 -4.13
CA ASP A 318 2.43 -6.28 -4.43
C ASP A 318 3.64 -5.52 -3.89
N VAL A 319 3.67 -4.19 -3.97
CA VAL A 319 4.73 -3.35 -3.38
C VAL A 319 4.67 -3.43 -1.85
N THR A 320 3.48 -3.35 -1.26
CA THR A 320 3.32 -3.49 0.20
C THR A 320 3.85 -4.84 0.69
N ASN A 321 3.58 -5.92 -0.03
CA ASN A 321 4.02 -7.26 0.32
C ASN A 321 5.52 -7.47 0.09
N ASN A 322 5.99 -7.24 -1.13
CA ASN A 322 7.32 -7.66 -1.57
C ASN A 322 8.42 -6.70 -1.13
N VAL A 323 8.09 -5.42 -0.90
CA VAL A 323 9.06 -4.40 -0.52
C VAL A 323 8.87 -4.03 0.94
N LEU A 324 7.74 -3.42 1.30
CA LEU A 324 7.57 -2.81 2.63
C LEU A 324 7.52 -3.87 3.75
N TYR A 325 6.69 -4.89 3.58
CA TYR A 325 6.55 -5.97 4.55
C TYR A 325 7.79 -6.87 4.62
N GLU A 326 8.38 -7.24 3.48
CA GLU A 326 9.62 -8.04 3.49
C GLU A 326 10.80 -7.28 4.10
N ASN A 327 10.93 -5.96 3.89
CA ASN A 327 11.95 -5.15 4.55
C ASN A 327 11.78 -5.18 6.08
N TYR A 328 10.55 -4.95 6.57
CA TYR A 328 10.24 -5.05 7.99
C TYR A 328 10.49 -6.46 8.55
N ARG A 329 10.08 -7.49 7.81
CA ARG A 329 10.28 -8.89 8.19
C ARG A 329 11.77 -9.24 8.26
N ALA A 330 12.57 -8.77 7.32
CA ALA A 330 14.02 -8.95 7.32
C ALA A 330 14.64 -8.30 8.57
N GLU A 331 14.29 -7.05 8.88
CA GLU A 331 14.74 -6.31 10.06
C GLU A 331 14.43 -7.09 11.36
N ILE A 332 13.17 -7.43 11.59
CA ILE A 332 12.74 -8.14 12.82
C ILE A 332 13.37 -9.54 12.93
N LEU A 333 13.54 -10.27 11.83
CA LEU A 333 14.19 -11.59 11.87
C LEU A 333 15.69 -11.48 12.11
N THR A 334 16.35 -10.42 11.64
CA THR A 334 17.75 -10.16 11.97
C THR A 334 17.92 -9.80 13.44
N GLU A 335 17.05 -8.96 14.00
CA GLU A 335 17.06 -8.61 15.42
C GLU A 335 16.75 -9.82 16.32
N LYS A 336 15.73 -10.62 15.98
CA LYS A 336 15.38 -11.82 16.75
C LYS A 336 16.46 -12.89 16.72
N LYS A 337 17.23 -13.01 15.63
CA LYS A 337 18.39 -13.91 15.57
C LYS A 337 19.50 -13.52 16.54
N ILE A 338 19.61 -12.25 16.93
CA ILE A 338 20.56 -11.79 17.94
C ILE A 338 20.08 -12.20 19.35
N HIS A 339 18.77 -12.34 19.55
CA HIS A 339 18.20 -12.66 20.87
C HIS A 339 17.96 -14.16 21.13
N CYS A 340 18.14 -15.02 20.12
CA CYS A 340 18.26 -16.46 20.32
C CYS A 340 19.68 -16.81 20.78
N ASP A 341 20.04 -16.35 21.98
CA ASP A 341 21.16 -16.91 22.71
C ASP A 341 20.88 -18.40 22.90
N ILE A 342 21.75 -19.19 22.29
CA ILE A 342 21.85 -20.64 22.45
C ILE A 342 21.90 -20.90 23.96
N PRO A 343 20.97 -21.67 24.56
CA PRO A 343 21.11 -22.10 25.94
C PRO A 343 22.41 -22.87 26.03
N ASN A 344 23.37 -22.31 26.74
CA ASN A 344 24.69 -22.87 26.94
C ASN A 344 24.52 -24.14 27.79
N TYR A 345 24.27 -25.28 27.15
CA TYR A 345 24.26 -26.58 27.81
C TYR A 345 25.72 -26.95 28.06
N SER A 346 26.24 -26.51 29.21
CA SER A 346 27.58 -26.84 29.68
C SER A 346 27.66 -28.34 29.94
N TYR A 347 28.16 -29.08 28.96
CA TYR A 347 28.69 -30.43 29.18
C TYR A 347 29.97 -30.29 29.99
N MET A 348 30.03 -30.97 31.14
CA MET A 348 31.27 -31.21 31.86
C MET A 348 32.19 -32.02 30.94
N ASP A 349 33.40 -31.52 30.67
CA ASP A 349 34.44 -32.29 30.00
C ASP A 349 35.69 -32.33 30.90
N GLU A 350 36.06 -33.54 31.27
CA GLU A 350 37.27 -33.87 31.99
C GLU A 350 38.20 -34.57 30.99
N GLY A 351 39.34 -33.92 30.71
CA GLY A 351 40.56 -34.67 30.37
C GLY A 351 41.08 -34.56 28.93
N SER A 352 42.11 -33.71 28.84
CA SER A 352 43.39 -33.98 28.15
C SER A 352 43.62 -33.45 26.72
N ARG A 353 44.35 -32.33 26.71
CA ARG A 353 45.61 -32.06 26.00
C ARG A 353 45.63 -32.00 24.45
N GLU A 354 45.99 -30.77 24.07
CA GLU A 354 46.97 -30.36 23.06
C GLU A 354 46.46 -29.88 21.69
N SER A 355 47.01 -28.72 21.34
CA SER A 355 46.44 -27.69 20.49
C SER A 355 46.83 -27.89 19.03
N ILE A 356 45.86 -27.71 18.13
CA ILE A 356 46.10 -27.56 16.69
C ILE A 356 45.57 -26.21 16.24
N SER A 357 46.49 -25.35 15.80
CA SER A 357 46.22 -24.24 14.91
C SER A 357 45.92 -24.76 13.51
N ASN A 358 44.82 -24.34 12.89
CA ASN A 358 44.84 -23.71 11.57
C ASN A 358 43.47 -23.14 11.17
N VAL A 359 43.55 -21.88 10.73
CA VAL A 359 42.51 -21.05 10.14
C VAL A 359 42.24 -21.50 8.70
N SER A 360 40.96 -21.57 8.30
CA SER A 360 40.53 -21.26 6.93
C SER A 360 39.01 -21.05 6.84
N THR A 361 38.65 -19.78 6.60
CA THR A 361 37.64 -19.30 5.64
C THR A 361 36.44 -20.19 5.27
N ARG A 362 35.30 -19.84 5.86
CA ARG A 362 33.95 -19.66 5.27
C ARG A 362 33.70 -20.29 3.89
N ARG A 363 32.70 -21.17 3.83
CA ARG A 363 31.53 -21.04 2.94
C ARG A 363 30.37 -21.92 3.40
N SER A 364 29.20 -21.35 3.23
CA SER A 364 27.85 -21.71 3.64
C SER A 364 27.25 -22.90 2.90
N SER A 365 26.51 -23.76 3.61
CA SER A 365 25.18 -24.25 3.21
C SER A 365 24.51 -25.01 4.34
N SER A 366 23.51 -24.37 4.95
CA SER A 366 22.65 -24.94 6.00
C SER A 366 21.79 -26.06 5.42
N SER A 367 22.04 -27.29 5.86
CA SER A 367 21.18 -28.43 5.57
C SER A 367 19.95 -28.38 6.48
N ARG A 368 18.79 -28.57 5.85
CA ARG A 368 17.46 -28.63 6.46
C ARG A 368 17.34 -29.88 7.33
N THR A 369 16.94 -29.70 8.58
CA THR A 369 16.36 -30.76 9.41
C THR A 369 14.88 -30.95 9.04
N LEU A 370 14.60 -32.00 8.27
CA LEU A 370 13.32 -32.73 8.27
C LEU A 370 13.61 -33.98 9.12
N GLY A 371 12.92 -34.29 10.21
CA GLY A 371 11.48 -34.41 10.29
C GLY A 371 11.09 -35.78 9.77
N ASN A 372 10.98 -36.76 10.69
CA ASN A 372 10.66 -38.17 10.45
C ASN A 372 9.70 -38.43 9.27
N LEU A 373 10.16 -39.26 8.34
CA LEU A 373 9.32 -40.09 7.48
C LEU A 373 9.99 -41.46 7.36
N ASP A 374 9.37 -42.47 7.98
CA ASP A 374 9.58 -43.87 7.62
C ASP A 374 9.20 -44.04 6.14
N LEU A 375 10.21 -44.00 5.27
CA LEU A 375 10.10 -44.32 3.85
C LEU A 375 11.31 -45.16 3.47
N ASN A 376 11.11 -46.48 3.47
CA ASN A 376 11.91 -47.54 2.86
C ASN A 376 13.36 -47.16 2.50
N ASP A 377 14.33 -47.74 3.21
CA ASP A 377 15.78 -47.57 3.03
C ASP A 377 16.26 -47.61 1.55
N GLU A 378 15.54 -48.30 0.65
CA GLU A 378 15.84 -48.30 -0.79
C GLU A 378 15.65 -46.93 -1.48
N ASN A 379 14.67 -46.13 -1.06
CA ASN A 379 14.42 -44.81 -1.67
C ASN A 379 15.46 -43.79 -1.19
N ALA A 380 15.86 -43.85 0.07
CA ALA A 380 16.96 -43.02 0.59
C ALA A 380 18.25 -43.34 -0.16
N TYR A 381 18.58 -44.63 -0.34
CA TYR A 381 19.78 -45.05 -1.07
C TYR A 381 19.79 -44.59 -2.54
N LYS A 382 18.64 -44.64 -3.22
CA LYS A 382 18.50 -44.11 -4.58
C LYS A 382 18.71 -42.59 -4.65
N ILE A 383 18.18 -41.84 -3.68
CA ILE A 383 18.36 -40.38 -3.61
C ILE A 383 19.83 -40.03 -3.36
N TYR A 384 20.51 -40.74 -2.44
CA TYR A 384 21.94 -40.53 -2.20
C TYR A 384 22.79 -40.85 -3.43
N LYS A 385 22.49 -41.95 -4.13
CA LYS A 385 23.18 -42.30 -5.38
C LYS A 385 22.98 -41.26 -6.48
N GLU A 386 21.76 -40.73 -6.61
CA GLU A 386 21.46 -39.68 -7.59
C GLU A 386 22.15 -38.35 -7.26
N ILE A 387 22.30 -38.02 -5.97
CA ILE A 387 23.06 -36.86 -5.49
C ILE A 387 24.55 -37.02 -5.85
N ASP A 388 25.14 -38.19 -5.63
CA ASP A 388 26.54 -38.44 -5.97
C ASP A 388 26.81 -38.39 -7.47
N GLU A 389 25.91 -38.94 -8.28
CA GLU A 389 26.00 -38.85 -9.75
C GLU A 389 25.94 -37.40 -10.23
N LYS A 390 25.03 -36.58 -9.67
CA LYS A 390 24.93 -35.15 -10.00
C LYS A 390 26.15 -34.36 -9.53
N ASN A 391 26.70 -34.66 -8.35
CA ASN A 391 27.92 -34.01 -7.86
C ASN A 391 29.12 -34.30 -8.75
N LYS A 392 29.25 -35.53 -9.24
CA LYS A 392 30.30 -35.90 -10.20
C LYS A 392 30.19 -35.13 -11.51
N ILE A 393 28.96 -34.98 -12.02
CA ILE A 393 28.68 -34.19 -13.23
C ILE A 393 29.06 -32.72 -13.02
N ILE A 394 28.75 -32.14 -11.86
CA ILE A 394 29.09 -30.76 -11.51
C ILE A 394 30.62 -30.56 -11.49
N GLU A 395 31.35 -31.51 -10.91
CA GLU A 395 32.82 -31.47 -10.85
C GLU A 395 33.46 -31.53 -12.26
N ASP A 396 32.91 -32.36 -13.15
CA ASP A 396 33.36 -32.45 -14.54
C ASP A 396 33.07 -31.14 -15.32
N TYR A 397 31.92 -30.51 -15.08
CA TYR A 397 31.61 -29.20 -15.65
C TYR A 397 32.55 -28.10 -15.12
N GLN A 398 32.90 -28.14 -13.84
CA GLN A 398 33.87 -27.19 -13.26
C GLN A 398 35.26 -27.35 -13.87
N LYS A 399 35.75 -28.58 -14.03
CA LYS A 399 37.03 -28.84 -14.74
C LYS A 399 37.00 -28.34 -16.18
N LYS A 400 35.84 -28.44 -16.84
CA LYS A 400 35.67 -27.95 -18.21
C LYS A 400 35.65 -26.42 -18.29
N ILE A 401 35.02 -25.75 -17.32
CA ILE A 401 35.07 -24.29 -17.19
C ILE A 401 36.50 -23.83 -16.93
N ASP A 402 37.21 -24.45 -15.99
CA ASP A 402 38.61 -24.12 -15.68
C ASP A 402 39.54 -24.31 -16.90
N SER A 403 39.29 -25.34 -17.70
CA SER A 403 40.03 -25.56 -18.96
C SER A 403 39.74 -24.48 -20.00
N LEU A 404 38.49 -24.03 -20.11
CA LEU A 404 38.11 -22.95 -21.02
C LEU A 404 38.67 -21.60 -20.57
N GLU A 405 38.67 -21.33 -19.26
CA GLU A 405 39.30 -20.13 -18.69
C GLU A 405 40.81 -20.12 -18.93
N ARG A 406 41.49 -21.27 -18.83
CA ARG A 406 42.92 -21.39 -19.21
C ARG A 406 43.18 -21.18 -20.70
N MET A 407 42.24 -21.56 -21.57
CA MET A 407 42.35 -21.29 -23.00
C MET A 407 42.13 -19.81 -23.34
N LEU A 408 41.23 -19.14 -22.62
CA LEU A 408 40.97 -17.71 -22.76
C LEU A 408 42.09 -16.83 -22.17
N THR A 409 42.85 -17.34 -21.20
CA THR A 409 43.95 -16.62 -20.53
C THR A 409 45.34 -17.01 -21.08
N GLY A 410 45.41 -17.81 -22.15
CA GLY A 410 46.65 -18.10 -22.86
C GLY A 410 47.23 -16.84 -23.54
N PRO A 411 48.57 -16.70 -23.60
CA PRO A 411 49.23 -15.41 -23.81
C PRO A 411 49.06 -14.88 -25.24
N ASP A 412 48.60 -13.64 -25.35
CA ASP A 412 48.88 -12.75 -26.48
C ASP A 412 50.40 -12.67 -26.68
N LYS A 413 50.93 -13.50 -27.60
CA LYS A 413 52.25 -13.29 -28.19
C LYS A 413 52.23 -13.58 -29.68
N SER A 414 52.66 -12.52 -30.40
CA SER A 414 52.98 -12.39 -31.83
C SER A 414 51.77 -12.08 -32.73
N LYS A 415 51.75 -10.98 -33.49
CA LYS A 415 52.80 -10.21 -34.19
C LYS A 415 52.40 -8.71 -34.21
N ALA A 416 53.31 -7.75 -34.06
CA ALA A 416 54.29 -7.28 -35.05
C ALA A 416 53.65 -6.96 -36.42
#